data_AF-A0A9C8Q1D8-F1
#
_entry.id   AF-A0A9C8Q1D8-F1
#
_cell.length_a   1.000
_cell.length_b   1.000
_cell.length_c   1.000
_cell.angle_alpha   90.00
_cell.angle_beta   90.00
_cell.angle_gamma   90.00
#
_symmetry.space_group_name_H-M   'P 1'
#
loop_
_entity.id
_entity.type
_entity.pdbx_description
1 polymer ?
#
loop_
_entity_poly.entity_id
_entity_poly.type
_entity_poly.pdbx_seq_one_letter_code
_entity_poly.pdbx_strand_id
1 'polypeptide(L)'
;MKTGISGLALCLGLAACGGGTPFNSVTVVDGGTGTGGTAIPEALANNLKSFAYNPTAQTLTVTGINADDSQFTAAYRRRPGLDRAGYEAYTAQDGSLDRHVTAYVKDINGTRAAVVVTGGQFEEFFSGAAYSSASYVAPVQPGTQGEGGSVTYAGNYVGLLNTAGSGEDLLAVTNGTPQGPLSVQAAEVTGKVVITGDFTDASVDGIIYDRKVPDYNNADASYDPNSADPLQVTNLAMDSTAIA
;
A
#
# COMPACT_ATOMS: atom_id res chain seq x y z
N MET A 1 9.18 0.29 -21.57
CA MET A 1 8.68 -0.22 -20.28
C MET A 1 7.77 0.84 -19.68
N LYS A 2 6.50 0.53 -19.39
CA LYS A 2 5.57 1.48 -18.78
C LYS A 2 5.77 1.45 -17.26
N THR A 3 6.20 2.56 -16.68
CA THR A 3 6.35 2.72 -15.22
C THR A 3 4.97 2.84 -14.57
N GLY A 4 4.62 1.91 -13.68
CA GLY A 4 3.37 1.95 -12.92
C GLY A 4 3.63 2.47 -11.51
N ILE A 5 2.89 3.50 -11.09
CA ILE A 5 2.91 4.00 -9.71
C ILE A 5 1.66 3.42 -9.02
N SER A 6 1.83 2.46 -8.11
CA SER A 6 0.77 2.09 -7.16
C SER A 6 0.89 3.00 -5.94
N GLY A 7 0.14 4.09 -5.97
CA GLY A 7 0.08 5.05 -4.88
C GLY A 7 -1.12 4.79 -3.98
N LEU A 8 -0.90 4.86 -2.67
CA LEU A 8 -1.97 4.81 -1.68
C LEU A 8 -2.70 6.16 -1.66
N ALA A 9 -3.52 6.38 -2.67
CA ALA A 9 -4.56 7.40 -2.69
C ALA A 9 -5.82 6.77 -2.07
N LEU A 10 -6.24 7.32 -0.94
CA LEU A 10 -7.36 6.84 -0.14
C LEU A 10 -8.69 7.01 -0.91
N CYS A 11 -9.10 6.00 -1.69
CA CYS A 11 -10.46 5.91 -2.23
C CYS A 11 -11.33 5.11 -1.26
N LEU A 12 -12.10 5.82 -0.44
CA LEU A 12 -13.08 5.27 0.48
C LEU A 12 -14.35 4.92 -0.29
N GLY A 13 -14.75 3.64 -0.21
CA GLY A 13 -16.00 3.06 -0.73
C GLY A 13 -17.06 2.86 0.36
N LEU A 14 -18.33 3.08 0.01
CA LEU A 14 -19.51 3.18 0.85
C LEU A 14 -19.78 1.92 1.68
N ALA A 15 -20.14 2.17 2.94
CA ALA A 15 -20.85 1.22 3.76
C ALA A 15 -22.30 1.13 3.28
N ALA A 16 -22.68 -0.01 2.69
CA ALA A 16 -24.07 -0.46 2.68
C ALA A 16 -24.25 -1.44 3.86
N CYS A 17 -24.69 -0.88 4.99
CA CYS A 17 -25.40 -1.52 6.11
C CYS A 17 -25.17 -3.03 6.35
N GLY A 18 -24.21 -3.35 7.23
CA GLY A 18 -24.03 -4.67 7.83
C GLY A 18 -22.65 -4.77 8.47
N GLY A 19 -22.60 -4.93 9.79
CA GLY A 19 -21.37 -4.80 10.58
C GLY A 19 -20.25 -5.74 10.13
N GLY A 20 -19.15 -5.15 9.64
CA GLY A 20 -17.90 -5.86 9.35
C GLY A 20 -17.22 -5.29 8.11
N THR A 21 -16.07 -4.64 8.27
CA THR A 21 -15.15 -4.47 7.15
C THR A 21 -14.49 -5.82 6.85
N PRO A 22 -14.21 -6.17 5.58
CA PRO A 22 -13.83 -7.51 5.13
C PRO A 22 -12.56 -8.12 5.76
N PHE A 23 -11.86 -7.42 6.65
CA PHE A 23 -10.58 -7.85 7.23
C PHE A 23 -10.53 -7.73 8.76
N ASN A 24 -11.68 -7.57 9.43
CA ASN A 24 -11.72 -7.59 10.89
C ASN A 24 -11.69 -9.04 11.39
N SER A 25 -10.49 -9.57 11.59
CA SER A 25 -10.18 -10.64 12.56
C SER A 25 -11.13 -11.85 12.62
N VAL A 26 -11.69 -12.34 11.51
CA VAL A 26 -12.43 -13.62 11.48
C VAL A 26 -12.15 -14.31 10.15
N THR A 27 -11.85 -15.60 10.22
CA THR A 27 -11.71 -16.54 9.11
C THR A 27 -12.92 -16.41 8.17
N VAL A 28 -12.72 -15.85 6.98
CA VAL A 28 -13.66 -16.06 5.88
C VAL A 28 -13.17 -17.26 5.11
N VAL A 29 -13.69 -18.43 5.45
CA VAL A 29 -13.82 -19.51 4.47
C VAL A 29 -14.98 -19.07 3.58
N ASP A 30 -14.72 -18.56 2.38
CA ASP A 30 -15.80 -18.43 1.41
C ASP A 30 -15.89 -19.70 0.56
N GLY A 31 -16.76 -20.59 1.03
CA GLY A 31 -17.40 -21.59 0.20
C GLY A 31 -18.89 -21.27 0.10
N GLY A 32 -19.27 -20.18 -0.56
CA GLY A 32 -20.63 -19.99 -1.07
C GLY A 32 -21.24 -18.60 -0.87
N THR A 33 -21.44 -17.91 -2.00
CA THR A 33 -22.57 -17.00 -2.34
C THR A 33 -23.13 -16.08 -1.25
N GLY A 34 -22.28 -15.46 -0.42
CA GLY A 34 -22.68 -14.49 0.59
C GLY A 34 -22.41 -13.03 0.17
N THR A 35 -23.43 -12.30 -0.26
CA THR A 35 -23.40 -10.83 -0.38
C THR A 35 -23.37 -10.20 1.00
N GLY A 36 -22.20 -9.73 1.47
CA GLY A 36 -22.10 -9.04 2.76
C GLY A 36 -20.68 -8.68 3.19
N GLY A 37 -20.16 -7.58 2.64
CA GLY A 37 -18.90 -6.93 3.01
C GLY A 37 -18.40 -6.13 1.80
N THR A 38 -18.32 -4.80 1.89
CA THR A 38 -17.88 -4.00 0.73
C THR A 38 -16.43 -4.38 0.41
N ALA A 39 -16.24 -5.11 -0.69
CA ALA A 39 -14.93 -5.55 -1.16
C ALA A 39 -14.05 -4.33 -1.49
N ILE A 40 -12.73 -4.47 -1.28
CA ILE A 40 -11.76 -3.45 -1.72
C ILE A 40 -11.99 -3.21 -3.23
N PRO A 41 -12.08 -1.95 -3.70
CA PRO A 41 -12.19 -1.68 -5.12
C PRO A 41 -11.09 -2.41 -5.91
N GLU A 42 -11.47 -3.12 -6.98
CA GLU A 42 -10.52 -3.94 -7.77
C GLU A 42 -9.31 -3.15 -8.25
N ALA A 43 -9.51 -1.86 -8.57
CA ALA A 43 -8.44 -0.95 -8.98
C ALA A 43 -7.38 -0.71 -7.88
N LEU A 44 -7.75 -0.80 -6.60
CA LEU A 44 -6.82 -0.71 -5.47
C LEU A 44 -6.24 -2.08 -5.13
N ALA A 45 -7.09 -3.10 -5.10
CA ALA A 45 -6.70 -4.45 -4.74
C ALA A 45 -5.66 -5.00 -5.73
N ASN A 46 -5.88 -4.80 -7.03
CA ASN A 46 -5.06 -5.35 -8.11
C ASN A 46 -4.77 -6.85 -7.89
N ASN A 47 -3.55 -7.23 -7.49
CA ASN A 47 -3.21 -8.63 -7.18
C ASN A 47 -3.59 -9.03 -5.74
N LEU A 48 -3.60 -8.08 -4.80
CA LEU A 48 -3.86 -8.33 -3.39
C LEU A 48 -5.29 -8.87 -3.18
N LYS A 49 -5.39 -10.03 -2.50
CA LYS A 49 -6.69 -10.62 -2.15
C LYS A 49 -7.11 -10.25 -0.73
N SER A 50 -6.19 -10.33 0.23
CA SER A 50 -6.45 -9.95 1.62
C SER A 50 -5.17 -9.63 2.39
N PHE A 51 -5.31 -8.86 3.46
CA PHE A 51 -4.25 -8.67 4.46
C PHE A 51 -4.83 -8.74 5.87
N ALA A 52 -4.02 -9.17 6.84
CA ALA A 52 -4.33 -9.14 8.25
C ALA A 52 -3.15 -8.56 9.03
N TYR A 53 -3.42 -7.57 9.87
CA TYR A 53 -2.39 -6.89 10.66
C TYR A 53 -2.77 -6.89 12.14
N ASN A 54 -1.82 -7.29 12.98
CA ASN A 54 -1.92 -7.20 14.43
C ASN A 54 -0.92 -6.15 14.95
N PRO A 55 -1.38 -4.96 15.37
CA PRO A 55 -0.48 -3.90 15.85
C PRO A 55 0.24 -4.25 17.15
N THR A 56 -0.36 -5.08 18.01
CA THR A 56 0.26 -5.50 19.28
C THR A 56 1.39 -6.49 19.05
N ALA A 57 1.16 -7.46 18.17
CA ALA A 57 2.17 -8.49 17.83
C ALA A 57 3.13 -8.05 16.72
N GLN A 58 2.85 -6.91 16.07
CA GLN A 58 3.52 -6.44 14.85
C GLN A 58 3.64 -7.54 13.80
N THR A 59 2.56 -8.27 13.55
CA THR A 59 2.50 -9.31 12.52
C THR A 59 1.65 -8.84 11.34
N LEU A 60 2.16 -9.05 10.13
CA LEU A 60 1.45 -8.83 8.87
C LEU A 60 1.33 -10.16 8.13
N THR A 61 0.13 -10.47 7.67
CA THR A 61 -0.17 -11.62 6.82
C THR A 61 -0.81 -11.10 5.54
N VAL A 62 -0.33 -11.58 4.38
CA VAL A 62 -0.79 -11.14 3.06
C VAL A 62 -1.16 -12.35 2.21
N THR A 63 -2.23 -12.21 1.43
CA THR A 63 -2.72 -13.22 0.49
C THR A 63 -2.85 -12.65 -0.92
N GLY A 64 -2.40 -13.41 -1.94
CA GLY A 64 -2.62 -13.09 -3.36
C GLY A 64 -1.52 -12.26 -4.03
N ILE A 65 -0.43 -11.94 -3.33
CA ILE A 65 0.77 -11.35 -3.94
C ILE A 65 1.71 -12.50 -4.36
N ASN A 66 1.30 -13.27 -5.36
CA ASN A 66 2.03 -14.42 -5.87
C ASN A 66 1.87 -14.56 -7.39
N ALA A 67 2.79 -15.32 -7.99
CA ALA A 67 2.79 -15.66 -9.42
C ALA A 67 1.81 -16.79 -9.78
N ASP A 68 1.31 -17.49 -8.77
CA ASP A 68 0.45 -18.65 -8.89
C ASP A 68 -0.99 -18.28 -8.51
N ASP A 69 -1.97 -18.83 -9.22
CA ASP A 69 -3.41 -18.59 -9.00
C ASP A 69 -3.92 -19.28 -7.72
N SER A 70 -3.08 -20.07 -7.05
CA SER A 70 -3.40 -20.66 -5.75
C SER A 70 -3.31 -19.63 -4.62
N GLN A 71 -4.27 -19.65 -3.69
CA GLN A 71 -4.30 -18.73 -2.54
C GLN A 71 -3.13 -19.04 -1.58
N PHE A 72 -2.03 -18.30 -1.69
CA PHE A 72 -0.90 -18.40 -0.75
C PHE A 72 -0.96 -17.30 0.30
N THR A 73 -0.86 -17.71 1.57
CA THR A 73 -0.83 -16.81 2.73
C THR A 73 0.59 -16.77 3.27
N ALA A 74 1.29 -15.64 3.13
CA ALA A 74 2.63 -15.46 3.67
C ALA A 74 2.61 -14.61 4.94
N ALA A 75 3.38 -15.03 5.95
CA ALA A 75 3.68 -14.20 7.11
C ALA A 75 4.88 -13.32 6.77
N TYR A 76 4.69 -12.00 6.81
CA TYR A 76 5.73 -11.05 6.46
C TYR A 76 6.56 -10.72 7.69
N ARG A 77 7.84 -10.53 7.46
CA ARG A 77 8.83 -10.22 8.49
C ARG A 77 8.87 -8.72 8.74
N ARG A 78 8.73 -8.30 9.99
CA ARG A 78 8.87 -6.89 10.40
C ARG A 78 10.29 -6.37 10.14
N ARG A 79 10.40 -5.17 9.55
CA ARG A 79 11.67 -4.49 9.23
C ARG A 79 11.73 -3.04 9.73
N PRO A 80 12.03 -2.79 11.03
CA PRO A 80 12.02 -1.43 11.58
C PRO A 80 12.98 -0.45 10.91
N GLY A 81 14.12 -0.94 10.39
CA GLY A 81 15.06 -0.09 9.63
C GLY A 81 14.50 0.44 8.30
N LEU A 82 13.44 -0.20 7.78
CA LEU A 82 12.75 0.20 6.56
C LEU A 82 11.53 1.09 6.82
N ASP A 83 11.23 1.43 8.07
CA ASP A 83 10.08 2.30 8.38
C ASP A 83 10.22 3.66 7.69
N ARG A 84 9.11 4.18 7.19
CA ARG A 84 9.07 5.46 6.49
C ARG A 84 7.91 6.28 7.01
N ALA A 85 8.19 7.52 7.41
CA ALA A 85 7.17 8.52 7.72
C ALA A 85 6.05 8.05 8.69
N GLY A 86 6.40 7.16 9.61
CA GLY A 86 5.49 6.56 10.60
C GLY A 86 4.71 5.33 10.12
N TYR A 87 5.00 4.79 8.93
CA TYR A 87 4.51 3.52 8.43
C TYR A 87 5.48 2.40 8.83
N GLU A 88 4.93 1.28 9.28
CA GLU A 88 5.70 0.09 9.59
C GLU A 88 6.01 -0.69 8.32
N ALA A 89 7.27 -1.07 8.14
CA ALA A 89 7.72 -1.87 7.01
C ALA A 89 7.74 -3.38 7.31
N TYR A 90 7.37 -4.14 6.31
CA TYR A 90 7.30 -5.59 6.31
C TYR A 90 7.81 -6.14 4.99
N THR A 91 8.52 -7.26 5.03
CA THR A 91 9.08 -7.88 3.82
C THR A 91 8.93 -9.39 3.80
N ALA A 92 8.99 -9.97 2.60
CA ALA A 92 9.04 -11.41 2.39
C ALA A 92 9.98 -11.73 1.22
N GLN A 93 10.77 -12.79 1.38
CA GLN A 93 11.59 -13.40 0.32
C GLN A 93 11.98 -14.80 0.79
N ASP A 94 11.57 -15.84 0.05
CA ASP A 94 11.78 -17.24 0.46
C ASP A 94 13.20 -17.73 0.15
N GLY A 95 13.70 -17.40 -1.04
CA GLY A 95 15.06 -17.65 -1.51
C GLY A 95 15.65 -16.44 -2.23
N SER A 96 16.97 -16.42 -2.39
CA SER A 96 17.67 -15.26 -2.98
C SER A 96 17.36 -15.01 -4.46
N LEU A 97 16.72 -15.96 -5.14
CA LEU A 97 16.22 -15.83 -6.50
C LEU A 97 14.70 -15.69 -6.57
N ASP A 98 14.00 -15.72 -5.43
CA ASP A 98 12.57 -15.49 -5.38
C ASP A 98 12.27 -14.00 -5.28
N ARG A 99 11.08 -13.60 -5.74
CA ARG A 99 10.61 -12.22 -5.67
C ARG A 99 10.63 -11.71 -4.24
N HIS A 100 11.33 -10.61 -4.03
CA HIS A 100 11.24 -9.83 -2.82
C HIS A 100 9.95 -9.01 -2.82
N VAL A 101 9.27 -9.00 -1.69
CA VAL A 101 8.05 -8.23 -1.47
C VAL A 101 8.28 -7.21 -0.37
N THR A 102 7.90 -5.96 -0.64
CA THR A 102 7.87 -4.87 0.33
C THR A 102 6.43 -4.51 0.62
N ALA A 103 6.11 -4.32 1.90
CA ALA A 103 4.82 -3.85 2.37
C ALA A 103 5.00 -2.73 3.40
N TYR A 104 4.13 -1.72 3.32
CA TYR A 104 3.97 -0.70 4.34
C TYR A 104 2.59 -0.74 4.94
N VAL A 105 2.51 -0.64 6.26
CA VAL A 105 1.24 -0.63 7.01
C VAL A 105 1.19 0.56 7.94
N LYS A 106 0.00 1.15 8.07
CA LYS A 106 -0.32 2.13 9.10
C LYS A 106 -1.62 1.72 9.79
N ASP A 107 -1.63 1.73 11.11
CA ASP A 107 -2.83 1.68 11.94
C ASP A 107 -2.97 3.01 12.68
N ILE A 108 -4.18 3.57 12.65
CA ILE A 108 -4.59 4.72 13.44
C ILE A 108 -5.96 4.39 14.03
N ASN A 109 -5.99 4.12 15.34
CA ASN A 109 -7.21 3.85 16.10
C ASN A 109 -8.08 2.73 15.46
N GLY A 110 -7.46 1.66 14.95
CA GLY A 110 -8.17 0.55 14.32
C GLY A 110 -8.63 0.81 12.88
N THR A 111 -8.30 1.97 12.30
CA THR A 111 -8.30 2.17 10.84
C THR A 111 -6.92 1.85 10.30
N ARG A 112 -6.87 0.95 9.32
CA ARG A 112 -5.63 0.39 8.78
C ARG A 112 -5.56 0.59 7.29
N ALA A 113 -4.37 0.83 6.79
CA ALA A 113 -4.08 0.78 5.38
C ALA A 113 -2.76 0.08 5.14
N ALA A 114 -2.69 -0.66 4.03
CA ALA A 114 -1.51 -1.37 3.58
C ALA A 114 -1.29 -1.13 2.08
N VAL A 115 -0.03 -1.03 1.69
CA VAL A 115 0.41 -1.12 0.29
C VAL A 115 1.48 -2.18 0.19
N VAL A 116 1.40 -3.03 -0.82
CA VAL A 116 2.30 -4.17 -1.04
C VAL A 116 2.73 -4.17 -2.50
N VAL A 117 4.03 -4.30 -2.75
CA VAL A 117 4.60 -4.38 -4.10
C VAL A 117 5.78 -5.34 -4.10
N THR A 118 5.86 -6.20 -5.11
CA THR A 118 7.06 -6.99 -5.39
C THR A 118 8.05 -6.15 -6.17
N GLY A 119 9.34 -6.39 -5.96
CA GLY A 119 10.33 -5.94 -6.94
C GLY A 119 10.04 -6.53 -8.32
N GLY A 120 10.45 -5.82 -9.37
CA GLY A 120 10.36 -6.34 -10.73
C GLY A 120 11.25 -7.57 -10.90
N GLN A 121 10.69 -8.67 -11.44
CA GLN A 121 11.44 -9.86 -11.80
C GLN A 121 10.74 -10.57 -12.95
N PHE A 122 11.52 -11.00 -13.96
CA PHE A 122 11.01 -11.62 -15.19
C PHE A 122 10.00 -10.73 -15.93
N GLU A 123 10.25 -9.42 -15.94
CA GLU A 123 9.39 -8.40 -16.55
C GLU A 123 7.99 -8.25 -15.91
N GLU A 124 7.77 -8.91 -14.78
CA GLU A 124 6.53 -8.89 -14.03
C GLU A 124 6.73 -8.28 -12.64
N PHE A 125 5.64 -7.74 -12.10
CA PHE A 125 5.53 -7.33 -10.71
C PHE A 125 4.10 -7.53 -10.24
N PHE A 126 3.94 -7.70 -8.93
CA PHE A 126 2.63 -7.83 -8.29
C PHE A 126 2.48 -6.68 -7.32
N SER A 127 1.28 -6.11 -7.25
CA SER A 127 0.99 -5.04 -6.32
C SER A 127 -0.43 -5.08 -5.82
N GLY A 128 -0.67 -4.41 -4.71
CA GLY A 128 -1.99 -4.06 -4.26
C GLY A 128 -1.98 -3.17 -3.05
N ALA A 129 -3.08 -2.44 -2.88
CA ALA A 129 -3.34 -1.62 -1.73
C ALA A 129 -4.69 -2.00 -1.13
N ALA A 130 -4.78 -1.88 0.20
CA ALA A 130 -5.98 -2.22 0.94
C ALA A 130 -6.14 -1.31 2.14
N TYR A 131 -7.37 -1.16 2.60
CA TYR A 131 -7.68 -0.50 3.86
C TYR A 131 -8.81 -1.24 4.58
N SER A 132 -8.88 -1.03 5.89
CA SER A 132 -9.99 -1.50 6.73
C SER A 132 -10.21 -0.53 7.88
N SER A 133 -11.39 -0.56 8.48
CA SER A 133 -11.70 0.26 9.65
C SER A 133 -12.55 -0.54 10.63
N ALA A 134 -12.17 -0.52 11.90
CA ALA A 134 -12.95 -1.18 12.96
C ALA A 134 -14.37 -0.60 13.07
N SER A 135 -14.53 0.70 12.82
CA SER A 135 -15.82 1.39 12.82
C SER A 135 -15.73 2.71 12.03
N TYR A 136 -16.63 2.91 11.08
CA TYR A 136 -16.77 4.17 10.35
C TYR A 136 -18.21 4.68 10.48
N VAL A 137 -18.34 5.98 10.78
CA VAL A 137 -19.60 6.72 10.73
C VAL A 137 -19.32 8.01 10.00
N ALA A 138 -20.05 8.25 8.90
CA ALA A 138 -19.92 9.49 8.15
C ALA A 138 -20.36 10.69 9.03
N PRO A 139 -19.63 11.83 9.00
CA PRO A 139 -20.00 13.02 9.79
C PRO A 139 -21.38 13.57 9.45
N VAL A 140 -21.79 13.45 8.18
CA VAL A 140 -23.11 13.79 7.67
C VAL A 140 -23.62 12.65 6.77
N GLN A 141 -24.94 12.53 6.62
CA GLN A 141 -25.51 11.59 5.65
C GLN A 141 -25.28 12.11 4.23
N PRO A 142 -24.79 11.28 3.29
CA PRO A 142 -24.61 11.69 1.90
C PRO A 142 -25.90 12.26 1.28
N GLY A 143 -25.78 13.33 0.51
CA GLY A 143 -26.91 14.03 -0.10
C GLY A 143 -27.73 14.90 0.87
N THR A 144 -27.30 15.05 2.13
CA THR A 144 -27.89 16.00 3.08
C THR A 144 -26.93 17.16 3.34
N GLN A 145 -27.44 18.40 3.29
CA GLN A 145 -26.67 19.56 3.70
C GLN A 145 -26.66 19.65 5.23
N GLY A 146 -25.47 19.70 5.83
CA GLY A 146 -25.27 19.84 7.26
C GLY A 146 -23.88 20.36 7.59
N GLU A 147 -23.72 20.96 8.78
CA GLU A 147 -22.40 21.33 9.28
C GLU A 147 -21.52 20.07 9.43
N GLY A 148 -20.26 20.17 9.02
CA GLY A 148 -19.32 19.03 9.03
C GLY A 148 -19.32 18.19 7.75
N GLY A 149 -20.00 18.64 6.69
CA GLY A 149 -19.97 18.00 5.36
C GLY A 149 -18.60 17.98 4.68
N SER A 150 -17.63 18.80 5.13
CA SER A 150 -16.27 18.81 4.58
C SER A 150 -15.24 18.68 5.71
N VAL A 151 -14.30 17.73 5.56
CA VAL A 151 -13.23 17.50 6.54
C VAL A 151 -11.88 17.36 5.83
N THR A 152 -10.91 18.17 6.25
CA THR A 152 -9.54 18.12 5.73
C THR A 152 -8.63 17.31 6.64
N TYR A 153 -7.87 16.40 6.03
CA TYR A 153 -6.83 15.60 6.64
C TYR A 153 -5.49 15.94 6.02
N ALA A 154 -4.46 16.05 6.86
CA ALA A 154 -3.08 16.21 6.42
C ALA A 154 -2.21 15.13 7.06
N GLY A 155 -1.23 14.65 6.32
CA GLY A 155 -0.37 13.59 6.82
C GLY A 155 0.83 13.30 5.93
N ASN A 156 1.51 12.22 6.27
CA ASN A 156 2.59 11.67 5.48
C ASN A 156 2.03 10.70 4.43
N TYR A 157 2.80 10.50 3.36
CA TYR A 157 2.50 9.56 2.30
C TYR A 157 3.67 8.56 2.14
N VAL A 158 3.31 7.29 1.92
CA VAL A 158 4.24 6.28 1.42
C VAL A 158 3.59 5.56 0.23
N GLY A 159 4.38 5.31 -0.81
CA GLY A 159 4.02 4.49 -1.96
C GLY A 159 5.18 3.60 -2.35
N LEU A 160 4.93 2.69 -3.28
CA LEU A 160 5.93 1.75 -3.77
C LEU A 160 5.98 1.77 -5.29
N LEU A 161 7.17 1.58 -5.84
CA LEU A 161 7.43 1.47 -7.27
C LEU A 161 7.95 0.08 -7.60
N ASN A 162 7.65 -0.40 -8.80
CA ASN A 162 8.14 -1.67 -9.32
C ASN A 162 9.59 -1.61 -9.84
N THR A 163 10.33 -0.56 -9.50
CA THR A 163 11.77 -0.42 -9.81
C THR A 163 12.61 -0.82 -8.59
N ALA A 164 13.90 -1.06 -8.81
CA ALA A 164 14.86 -1.30 -7.75
C ALA A 164 14.90 -0.12 -6.77
N GLY A 165 14.90 -0.40 -5.47
CA GLY A 165 15.25 0.52 -4.39
C GLY A 165 16.63 0.20 -3.81
N SER A 166 16.83 0.52 -2.52
CA SER A 166 18.09 0.33 -1.78
C SER A 166 18.65 -1.10 -1.79
N GLY A 167 17.78 -2.11 -1.89
CA GLY A 167 18.18 -3.52 -1.88
C GLY A 167 18.70 -4.02 -0.53
N GLU A 168 18.57 -3.22 0.54
CA GLU A 168 19.16 -3.49 1.85
C GLU A 168 18.55 -4.70 2.59
N ASP A 169 17.40 -5.21 2.14
CA ASP A 169 16.77 -6.41 2.69
C ASP A 169 16.73 -7.61 1.73
N LEU A 170 17.49 -7.56 0.63
CA LEU A 170 17.63 -8.71 -0.26
C LEU A 170 18.47 -9.82 0.40
N LEU A 171 18.05 -11.07 0.22
CA LEU A 171 18.85 -12.23 0.60
C LEU A 171 20.12 -12.31 -0.25
N ALA A 172 21.22 -12.72 0.38
CA ALA A 172 22.51 -12.86 -0.29
C ALA A 172 22.45 -13.85 -1.46
N VAL A 173 23.05 -13.47 -2.57
CA VAL A 173 23.11 -14.28 -3.79
C VAL A 173 24.50 -14.90 -3.92
N THR A 174 24.56 -16.15 -4.42
CA THR A 174 25.83 -16.82 -4.72
C THR A 174 26.65 -16.01 -5.72
N ASN A 175 27.94 -15.82 -5.44
CA ASN A 175 28.83 -15.08 -6.33
C ASN A 175 28.88 -15.71 -7.73
N GLY A 176 28.84 -14.88 -8.77
CA GLY A 176 28.79 -15.32 -10.17
C GLY A 176 27.39 -15.67 -10.69
N THR A 177 26.33 -15.53 -9.89
CA THR A 177 24.96 -15.66 -10.38
C THR A 177 24.68 -14.61 -11.46
N PRO A 178 24.14 -14.99 -12.63
CA PRO A 178 23.75 -14.03 -13.66
C PRO A 178 22.75 -12.99 -13.12
N GLN A 179 22.75 -11.79 -13.70
CA GLN A 179 21.86 -10.70 -13.25
C GLN A 179 20.39 -10.92 -13.63
N GLY A 180 20.12 -11.61 -14.73
CA GLY A 180 18.77 -11.84 -15.25
C GLY A 180 17.75 -12.42 -14.25
N PRO A 181 18.09 -13.47 -13.47
CA PRO A 181 17.17 -14.03 -12.48
C PRO A 181 17.13 -13.30 -11.13
N LEU A 182 17.91 -12.25 -10.91
CA LEU A 182 17.96 -11.62 -9.60
C LEU A 182 16.67 -10.86 -9.30
N SER A 183 16.17 -11.00 -8.07
CA SER A 183 15.12 -10.12 -7.57
C SER A 183 15.70 -8.76 -7.21
N VAL A 184 14.86 -7.73 -7.30
CA VAL A 184 15.13 -6.41 -6.71
C VAL A 184 14.19 -6.18 -5.54
N GLN A 185 14.56 -5.27 -4.64
CA GLN A 185 13.64 -4.74 -3.63
C GLN A 185 12.86 -3.59 -4.27
N ALA A 186 11.55 -3.50 -4.03
CA ALA A 186 10.73 -2.41 -4.55
C ALA A 186 11.16 -1.06 -3.97
N ALA A 187 11.34 -0.04 -4.82
CA ALA A 187 11.66 1.31 -4.39
C ALA A 187 10.48 1.99 -3.70
N GLU A 188 10.81 2.92 -2.82
CA GLU A 188 9.87 3.56 -1.92
C GLU A 188 9.64 5.00 -2.40
N VAL A 189 8.43 5.51 -2.26
CA VAL A 189 8.14 6.93 -2.50
C VAL A 189 7.59 7.51 -1.21
N THR A 190 8.27 8.51 -0.67
CA THR A 190 7.79 9.27 0.49
C THR A 190 7.25 10.62 0.04
N GLY A 191 6.33 11.18 0.81
CA GLY A 191 5.81 12.53 0.57
C GLY A 191 4.88 12.98 1.66
N LYS A 192 4.10 14.02 1.36
CA LYS A 192 3.03 14.54 2.21
C LYS A 192 1.71 14.50 1.45
N VAL A 193 0.62 14.46 2.19
CA VAL A 193 -0.73 14.44 1.63
C VAL A 193 -1.60 15.44 2.35
N VAL A 194 -2.42 16.16 1.59
CA VAL A 194 -3.60 16.89 2.10
C VAL A 194 -4.79 16.43 1.27
N ILE A 195 -5.82 15.94 1.94
CA ILE A 195 -7.09 15.55 1.34
C ILE A 195 -8.23 16.23 2.08
N THR A 196 -9.27 16.61 1.36
CA THR A 196 -10.53 17.10 1.88
C THR A 196 -11.61 16.16 1.39
N GLY A 197 -12.26 15.48 2.32
CA GLY A 197 -13.45 14.69 2.01
C GLY A 197 -14.69 15.57 2.14
N ASP A 198 -15.44 15.70 1.06
CA ASP A 198 -16.79 16.22 1.05
C ASP A 198 -17.78 15.06 1.18
N PHE A 199 -18.30 14.87 2.38
CA PHE A 199 -19.28 13.84 2.72
C PHE A 199 -20.71 14.23 2.30
N THR A 200 -20.98 15.50 1.98
CA THR A 200 -22.27 15.91 1.43
C THR A 200 -22.36 15.47 -0.02
N ASP A 201 -21.32 15.76 -0.81
CA ASP A 201 -21.25 15.46 -2.24
C ASP A 201 -20.59 14.12 -2.56
N ALA A 202 -20.10 13.42 -1.52
CA ALA A 202 -19.35 12.18 -1.65
C ALA A 202 -18.18 12.34 -2.65
N SER A 203 -17.29 13.30 -2.40
CA SER A 203 -16.10 13.55 -3.21
C SER A 203 -14.85 13.80 -2.36
N VAL A 204 -13.67 13.54 -2.93
CA VAL A 204 -12.38 13.86 -2.34
C VAL A 204 -11.61 14.79 -3.28
N ASP A 205 -11.12 15.87 -2.70
CA ASP A 205 -10.16 16.78 -3.31
C ASP A 205 -8.84 16.74 -2.54
N GLY A 206 -7.71 16.84 -3.21
CA GLY A 206 -6.43 16.82 -2.52
C GLY A 206 -5.20 16.78 -3.40
N ILE A 207 -4.06 16.65 -2.73
CA ILE A 207 -2.76 16.55 -3.36
C ILE A 207 -1.81 15.71 -2.52
N ILE A 208 -1.02 14.88 -3.21
CA ILE A 208 0.19 14.27 -2.67
C ILE A 208 1.38 15.05 -3.25
N TYR A 209 2.19 15.63 -2.38
CA TYR A 209 3.26 16.55 -2.73
C TYR A 209 4.56 16.25 -1.96
N ASP A 210 5.63 16.97 -2.32
CA ASP A 210 7.00 16.70 -1.85
C ASP A 210 7.39 15.22 -2.04
N ARG A 211 6.94 14.63 -3.17
CA ARG A 211 7.13 13.21 -3.45
C ARG A 211 8.58 12.96 -3.86
N LYS A 212 9.21 11.99 -3.23
CA LYS A 212 10.60 11.61 -3.51
C LYS A 212 10.87 10.12 -3.33
N VAL A 213 11.79 9.59 -4.12
CA VAL A 213 12.40 8.28 -3.92
C VAL A 213 13.62 8.49 -3.01
N PRO A 214 13.51 8.18 -1.70
CA PRO A 214 14.49 8.63 -0.71
C PRO A 214 15.82 7.91 -0.82
N ASP A 215 15.81 6.72 -1.40
CA ASP A 215 16.95 5.82 -1.57
C ASP A 215 17.64 5.98 -2.93
N TYR A 216 17.18 6.88 -3.80
CA TYR A 216 17.86 7.19 -5.06
C TYR A 216 18.76 8.41 -4.90
N ASN A 217 20.03 8.30 -5.28
CA ASN A 217 20.94 9.43 -5.34
C ASN A 217 20.99 9.97 -6.78
N ASN A 218 20.37 11.14 -6.95
CA ASN A 218 20.25 11.77 -8.27
C ASN A 218 21.56 12.38 -8.77
N ALA A 219 22.52 12.66 -7.87
CA ALA A 219 23.82 13.21 -8.25
C ALA A 219 24.71 12.20 -8.99
N ASP A 220 24.59 10.91 -8.66
CA ASP A 220 25.43 9.84 -9.22
C ASP A 220 24.65 8.66 -9.83
N ALA A 221 23.31 8.76 -9.89
CA ALA A 221 22.40 7.74 -10.41
C ALA A 221 22.56 6.38 -9.72
N SER A 222 22.79 6.38 -8.41
CA SER A 222 22.92 5.17 -7.59
C SER A 222 21.77 5.02 -6.58
N TYR A 223 21.72 3.86 -5.91
CA TYR A 223 20.82 3.66 -4.78
C TYR A 223 21.62 3.76 -3.47
N ASP A 224 21.24 4.71 -2.63
CA ASP A 224 21.80 4.96 -1.31
C ASP A 224 20.64 5.23 -0.32
N PRO A 225 20.42 4.38 0.70
CA PRO A 225 19.37 4.60 1.70
C PRO A 225 19.52 5.91 2.49
N ASN A 226 20.69 6.55 2.43
CA ASN A 226 20.98 7.84 3.06
C ASN A 226 21.24 8.97 2.03
N SER A 227 20.68 8.84 0.81
CA SER A 227 20.85 9.82 -0.26
C SER A 227 20.63 11.26 0.21
N ALA A 228 21.64 12.10 0.00
CA ALA A 228 21.56 13.53 0.25
C ALA A 228 20.83 14.30 -0.87
N ASP A 229 20.67 13.69 -2.05
CA ASP A 229 19.98 14.25 -3.21
C ASP A 229 18.92 13.26 -3.76
N PRO A 230 17.79 13.08 -3.03
CA PRO A 230 16.76 12.12 -3.39
C PRO A 230 16.03 12.52 -4.67
N LEU A 231 15.70 11.54 -5.52
CA LEU A 231 14.96 11.78 -6.77
C LEU A 231 13.57 12.35 -6.46
N GLN A 232 13.32 13.56 -6.96
CA GLN A 232 12.00 14.19 -6.89
C GLN A 232 11.06 13.58 -7.92
N VAL A 233 9.82 13.32 -7.49
CA VAL A 233 8.77 12.74 -8.33
C VAL A 233 7.61 13.72 -8.40
N THR A 234 6.91 13.76 -9.53
CA THR A 234 5.79 14.69 -9.74
C THR A 234 4.69 14.52 -8.69
N ASN A 235 4.16 15.63 -8.20
CA ASN A 235 3.00 15.67 -7.33
C ASN A 235 1.78 15.00 -7.99
N LEU A 236 0.90 14.43 -7.19
CA LEU A 236 -0.35 13.83 -7.66
C LEU A 236 -1.52 14.66 -7.14
N ALA A 237 -2.28 15.26 -8.06
CA ALA A 237 -3.55 15.90 -7.72
C ALA A 237 -4.66 14.84 -7.66
N MET A 238 -5.59 15.03 -6.72
CA MET A 238 -6.82 14.28 -6.57
C MET A 238 -7.93 15.31 -6.75
N ASP A 239 -8.51 15.41 -7.95
CA ASP A 239 -9.53 16.41 -8.25
C ASP A 239 -10.88 15.71 -8.38
N SER A 240 -11.84 16.12 -7.56
CA SER A 240 -13.24 15.70 -7.56
C SER A 240 -13.41 14.18 -7.70
N THR A 241 -12.59 13.43 -6.98
CA THR A 241 -12.61 11.97 -7.05
C THR A 241 -13.82 11.50 -6.26
N ALA A 242 -14.77 10.79 -6.87
CA ALA A 242 -15.95 10.31 -6.17
C ALA A 242 -15.55 9.46 -4.96
N ILE A 243 -16.08 9.78 -3.78
CA ILE A 243 -16.16 8.88 -2.62
C ILE A 243 -17.18 7.82 -3.03
N ALA A 244 -16.69 6.61 -3.29
CA ALA A 244 -17.53 5.48 -3.64
C ALA A 244 -18.26 4.96 -2.41
#